data_AF-A0A2E6VMZ6-F1
#
_entry.id   AF-A0A2E6VMZ6-F1
#
_cell.length_a   1.000
_cell.length_b   1.000
_cell.length_c   1.000
_cell.angle_alpha   90.00
_cell.angle_beta   90.00
_cell.angle_gamma   90.00
#
_symmetry.space_group_name_H-M   'P 1'
#
loop_
_entity.id
_entity.type
_entity.pdbx_description
1 polymer ?
#
loop_
_entity_poly.entity_id
_entity_poly.type
_entity_poly.pdbx_seq_one_letter_code
_entity_poly.pdbx_strand_id
1 'polypeptide(L)'
;MSISLGTACDREAFVVSNPPLLVVATDILDFGLMPLGYTGMRKIQLANAGQQMLVIDRIEVESDDAVFMATLESSEIRGGDSVMINLGFTPAEEKAYEATLTIISNDNQQTERTIQLLGEGWAEVICGECDEPPEPTCLDENTLLTYTQEGECVEGVCRYYPEETTCAFGCEDGACLPEGEPAPDQDEDGIPDNEDNCVAVPNFEQEDGDGDSVGDACDNCPLHDNASQDDSDEDGVGDACDNCVDDTNTEQENSDADSLGDACDNCPFDDNEAQEDADQDGVGDLCDNCVDTANPDQTNTDGEGPGDACDDDSDNDGYSDLDEVHAGTDPQDAEDVIYEGGWPYNRFKDEEEDPGWDSDEEPDEGVRFPNWSSEDQFGDTVDLYDFMNRGRDIVIELALASKFNQGSNGFAAFMVAGDPGATSENVSCGIECWDHQPWDEPPENSDPNTGGWWHPDYEEVYDILMNDDVYWIRVLKGSCTGNPPSQEDAAAWHEEWPNDKILVLPDTECQFSPYLGNAFPRFEVLDENLNFVVYSGDPGSPNPGLRYLVDTYGD
;
A
#
# COMPACT_ATOMS: atom_id res chain seq x y z
N MET A 1 2.22 -41.75 -24.79
CA MET A 1 2.84 -40.87 -23.79
C MET A 1 2.29 -41.27 -22.45
N SER A 2 3.10 -41.96 -21.64
CA SER A 2 2.78 -42.28 -20.25
C SER A 2 3.69 -41.41 -19.40
N ILE A 3 3.10 -40.47 -18.67
CA ILE A 3 3.83 -39.57 -17.79
C ILE A 3 3.89 -40.20 -16.40
N SER A 4 5.11 -40.28 -15.88
CA SER A 4 5.47 -40.79 -14.57
C SER A 4 5.28 -39.68 -13.53
N LEU A 5 4.51 -39.93 -12.48
CA LEU A 5 4.45 -39.07 -11.28
C LEU A 5 5.60 -39.48 -10.34
N GLY A 6 6.52 -38.56 -10.09
CA GLY A 6 7.56 -38.67 -9.08
C GLY A 6 7.14 -37.91 -7.82
N THR A 7 7.18 -38.59 -6.68
CA THR A 7 6.99 -38.07 -5.32
C THR A 7 8.24 -37.31 -4.83
N ALA A 8 8.02 -36.15 -4.24
CA ALA A 8 8.91 -35.40 -3.33
C ALA A 8 8.00 -34.86 -2.18
N CYS A 9 8.37 -34.70 -0.91
CA CYS A 9 9.63 -34.83 -0.17
C CYS A 9 9.25 -35.00 1.32
N ASP A 10 9.89 -35.91 2.07
CA ASP A 10 9.83 -35.93 3.54
C ASP A 10 10.75 -34.82 4.09
N ARG A 11 10.28 -33.99 5.03
CA ARG A 11 11.15 -33.15 5.89
C ARG A 11 11.08 -33.67 7.33
N GLU A 12 12.21 -34.18 7.81
CA GLU A 12 12.47 -34.47 9.22
C GLU A 12 12.65 -33.15 9.99
N ALA A 13 11.93 -32.98 11.10
CA ALA A 13 12.14 -31.87 12.03
C ALA A 13 13.43 -32.10 12.84
N PHE A 14 14.37 -31.16 12.77
CA PHE A 14 15.57 -31.14 13.60
C PHE A 14 15.25 -30.47 14.95
N VAL A 15 15.36 -31.19 16.06
CA VAL A 15 15.43 -30.59 17.40
C VAL A 15 16.84 -30.02 17.57
N VAL A 16 16.97 -28.69 17.58
CA VAL A 16 18.22 -28.02 17.91
C VAL A 16 18.41 -28.14 19.43
N SER A 17 19.35 -28.97 19.88
CA SER A 17 19.73 -28.99 21.30
C SER A 17 20.64 -27.81 21.62
N ASN A 18 20.38 -27.13 22.74
CA ASN A 18 21.16 -25.96 23.13
C ASN A 18 22.66 -26.31 23.25
N PRO A 19 23.55 -25.55 22.59
CA PRO A 19 24.99 -25.78 22.64
C PRO A 19 25.54 -25.66 24.07
N PRO A 20 26.77 -26.15 24.34
CA PRO A 20 27.40 -25.95 25.66
C PRO A 20 27.61 -24.45 25.92
N LEU A 21 27.39 -24.01 27.16
CA LEU A 21 27.52 -22.61 27.58
C LEU A 21 28.25 -22.53 28.92
N LEU A 22 29.47 -21.97 28.92
CA LEU A 22 30.30 -21.80 30.11
C LEU A 22 29.89 -20.56 30.89
N VAL A 23 29.51 -20.75 32.16
CA VAL A 23 29.21 -19.66 33.09
C VAL A 23 30.18 -19.69 34.27
N VAL A 24 30.72 -18.52 34.62
CA VAL A 24 31.64 -18.33 35.75
C VAL A 24 31.17 -17.13 36.56
N ALA A 25 31.13 -17.28 37.88
CA ALA A 25 30.52 -16.30 38.79
C ALA A 25 31.37 -15.05 39.06
N THR A 26 32.61 -14.96 38.55
CA THR A 26 33.47 -13.79 38.77
C THR A 26 34.49 -13.59 37.64
N ASP A 27 34.83 -12.33 37.41
CA ASP A 27 35.93 -11.86 36.55
C ASP A 27 37.24 -11.67 37.31
N ILE A 28 37.18 -11.55 38.64
CA ILE A 28 38.32 -11.25 39.51
C ILE A 28 38.27 -12.14 40.76
N LEU A 29 39.40 -12.74 41.12
CA LEU A 29 39.56 -13.44 42.38
C LEU A 29 40.80 -12.94 43.11
N ASP A 30 40.59 -12.32 44.26
CA ASP A 30 41.67 -11.86 45.14
C ASP A 30 41.90 -12.82 46.30
N PHE A 31 43.16 -13.23 46.49
CA PHE A 31 43.59 -14.01 47.65
C PHE A 31 43.89 -13.15 48.88
N GLY A 32 43.91 -11.83 48.73
CA GLY A 32 44.25 -10.87 49.77
C GLY A 32 45.69 -11.01 50.24
N LEU A 33 45.94 -10.60 51.49
CA LEU A 33 47.24 -10.72 52.13
C LEU A 33 47.53 -12.18 52.50
N MET A 34 48.61 -12.72 51.94
CA MET A 34 49.05 -14.10 52.14
C MET A 34 50.48 -14.14 52.71
N PRO A 35 50.72 -14.86 53.83
CA PRO A 35 52.06 -15.00 54.38
C PRO A 35 53.03 -15.67 53.41
N LEU A 36 54.28 -15.21 53.40
CA LEU A 36 55.31 -15.80 52.53
C LEU A 36 55.49 -17.30 52.81
N GLY A 37 55.46 -18.10 51.75
CA GLY A 37 55.63 -19.56 51.78
C GLY A 37 54.38 -20.37 52.13
N TYR A 38 53.23 -19.72 52.41
CA TYR A 38 51.97 -20.40 52.66
C TYR A 38 51.08 -20.42 51.41
N THR A 39 50.36 -21.53 51.22
CA THR A 39 49.40 -21.67 50.13
C THR A 39 48.00 -21.33 50.62
N GLY A 40 47.48 -20.17 50.21
CA GLY A 40 46.05 -19.86 50.29
C GLY A 40 45.30 -20.64 49.22
N MET A 41 44.16 -21.23 49.57
CA MET A 41 43.30 -21.95 48.62
C MET A 41 41.98 -21.21 48.43
N ARG A 42 41.52 -21.13 47.19
CA ARG A 42 40.23 -20.58 46.77
C ARG A 42 39.60 -21.49 45.73
N LYS A 43 38.30 -21.34 45.52
CA LYS A 43 37.57 -22.12 44.50
C LYS A 43 36.75 -21.20 43.63
N ILE A 44 36.67 -21.53 42.34
CA ILE A 44 35.75 -20.92 41.39
C ILE A 44 34.87 -22.02 40.83
N GLN A 45 33.55 -21.78 40.80
CA GLN A 45 32.60 -22.68 40.18
C GLN A 45 32.49 -22.38 38.68
N LEU A 46 32.60 -23.43 37.87
CA LEU A 46 32.26 -23.41 36.45
C LEU A 46 30.95 -24.15 36.27
N ALA A 47 29.95 -23.50 35.69
CA ALA A 47 28.66 -24.11 35.38
C ALA A 47 28.48 -24.27 33.87
N ASN A 48 27.81 -25.34 33.46
CA ASN A 48 27.33 -25.49 32.09
C ASN A 48 25.84 -25.14 32.04
N ALA A 49 25.51 -23.93 31.59
CA ALA A 49 24.12 -23.49 31.41
C ALA A 49 23.48 -24.04 30.13
N GLY A 50 24.27 -24.67 29.25
CA GLY A 50 23.80 -25.35 28.05
C GLY A 50 23.22 -26.73 28.34
N GLN A 51 22.74 -27.42 27.30
CA GLN A 51 22.21 -28.78 27.42
C GLN A 51 23.20 -29.85 26.90
N GLN A 52 24.04 -29.47 25.94
CA GLN A 52 25.13 -30.31 25.46
C GLN A 52 26.32 -30.31 26.44
N MET A 53 27.16 -31.34 26.37
CA MET A 53 28.33 -31.48 27.25
C MET A 53 29.36 -30.38 26.97
N LEU A 54 29.68 -29.62 28.01
CA LEU A 54 30.78 -28.66 28.01
C LEU A 54 32.07 -29.40 28.38
N VAL A 55 33.10 -29.21 27.55
CA VAL A 55 34.42 -29.79 27.69
C VAL A 55 35.42 -28.66 27.88
N ILE A 56 36.11 -28.66 29.02
CA ILE A 56 37.23 -27.76 29.27
C ILE A 56 38.49 -28.41 28.69
N ASP A 57 38.98 -27.85 27.58
CA ASP A 57 40.17 -28.36 26.90
C ASP A 57 41.41 -28.21 27.77
N ARG A 58 41.57 -27.03 28.40
CA ARG A 58 42.63 -26.75 29.38
C ARG A 58 42.35 -25.48 30.16
N ILE A 59 43.05 -25.37 31.29
CA ILE A 59 43.20 -24.13 32.06
C ILE A 59 44.68 -23.75 32.07
N GLU A 60 44.96 -22.46 31.91
CA GLU A 60 46.31 -21.91 31.87
C GLU A 60 46.40 -20.74 32.86
N VAL A 61 47.43 -20.73 33.70
CA VAL A 61 47.72 -19.60 34.58
C VAL A 61 48.96 -18.91 34.04
N GLU A 62 48.79 -17.69 33.58
CA GLU A 62 49.88 -16.83 33.14
C GLU A 62 50.28 -15.89 34.29
N SER A 63 51.50 -16.04 34.80
CA SER A 63 52.04 -15.26 35.91
C SER A 63 53.56 -15.15 35.79
N ASP A 64 54.12 -14.00 36.15
CA ASP A 64 55.56 -13.75 36.16
C ASP A 64 56.31 -14.52 37.27
N ASP A 65 55.62 -14.85 38.37
CA ASP A 65 56.26 -15.34 39.61
C ASP A 65 55.96 -16.81 39.94
N ALA A 66 55.15 -17.52 39.13
CA ALA A 66 54.77 -18.92 39.34
C ALA A 66 54.23 -19.24 40.76
N VAL A 67 53.60 -18.26 41.39
CA VAL A 67 53.04 -18.33 42.75
C VAL A 67 51.58 -18.80 42.76
N PHE A 68 50.89 -18.74 41.62
CA PHE A 68 49.53 -19.22 41.46
C PHE A 68 49.51 -20.62 40.84
N MET A 69 48.62 -21.48 41.34
CA MET A 69 48.39 -22.83 40.83
C MET A 69 46.90 -23.05 40.65
N ALA A 70 46.48 -23.67 39.55
CA ALA A 70 45.09 -24.01 39.28
C ALA A 70 44.94 -25.49 38.98
N THR A 71 43.93 -26.12 39.58
CA THR A 71 43.58 -27.52 39.31
C THR A 71 42.08 -27.66 39.12
N LEU A 72 41.68 -28.21 37.98
CA LEU A 72 40.29 -28.48 37.63
C LEU A 72 39.84 -29.84 38.19
N GLU A 73 38.66 -29.90 38.82
CA GLU A 73 38.14 -31.15 39.37
C GLU A 73 37.65 -32.13 38.29
N SER A 74 37.04 -31.63 37.22
CA SER A 74 36.61 -32.41 36.05
C SER A 74 36.60 -31.54 34.81
N SER A 75 37.06 -32.09 33.67
CA SER A 75 37.05 -31.41 32.36
C SER A 75 35.77 -31.62 31.57
N GLU A 76 34.84 -32.46 32.04
CA GLU A 76 33.55 -32.71 31.40
C GLU A 76 32.42 -32.29 32.35
N ILE A 77 31.53 -31.43 31.86
CA ILE A 77 30.42 -30.85 32.62
C ILE A 77 29.13 -31.08 31.83
N ARG A 78 28.18 -31.82 32.40
CA ARG A 78 26.87 -32.03 31.75
C ARG A 78 26.04 -30.76 31.85
N GLY A 79 25.04 -30.63 30.98
CA GLY A 79 24.11 -29.51 31.05
C GLY A 79 23.43 -29.43 32.42
N GLY A 80 23.43 -28.25 33.03
CA GLY A 80 22.93 -27.97 34.37
C GLY A 80 23.86 -28.36 35.53
N ASP A 81 24.96 -29.07 35.27
CA ASP A 81 25.95 -29.41 36.29
C ASP A 81 27.01 -28.31 36.44
N SER A 82 27.79 -28.38 37.52
CA SER A 82 28.93 -27.50 37.77
C SER A 82 30.12 -28.26 38.36
N VAL A 83 31.32 -27.71 38.16
CA VAL A 83 32.59 -28.23 38.70
C VAL A 83 33.40 -27.10 39.31
N MET A 84 34.35 -27.42 40.18
CA MET A 84 35.21 -26.40 40.78
C MET A 84 36.60 -26.39 40.14
N ILE A 85 37.16 -25.20 39.94
CA ILE A 85 38.61 -24.99 39.86
C ILE A 85 39.11 -24.69 41.27
N ASN A 86 40.07 -25.48 41.75
CA ASN A 86 40.81 -25.19 42.98
C ASN A 86 42.04 -24.36 42.64
N LEU A 87 42.10 -23.15 43.19
CA LEU A 87 43.18 -22.20 42.98
C LEU A 87 44.02 -22.09 44.27
N GLY A 88 45.33 -22.11 44.10
CA GLY A 88 46.31 -21.95 45.18
C GLY A 88 47.20 -20.75 44.91
N PHE A 89 47.50 -19.96 45.92
CA PHE A 89 48.44 -18.82 45.85
C PHE A 89 49.49 -18.95 46.95
N THR A 90 50.77 -18.92 46.59
CA THR A 90 51.92 -19.04 47.51
C THR A 90 52.98 -17.97 47.24
N PRO A 91 52.90 -16.79 47.89
CA PRO A 91 53.87 -15.73 47.66
C PRO A 91 55.24 -16.08 48.26
N ALA A 92 56.31 -15.61 47.61
CA ALA A 92 57.69 -15.81 48.05
C ALA A 92 58.37 -14.52 48.53
N GLU A 93 57.81 -13.37 48.17
CA GLU A 93 58.32 -12.03 48.46
C GLU A 93 57.18 -11.09 48.88
N GLU A 94 57.48 -10.06 49.65
CA GLU A 94 56.51 -9.05 50.11
C GLU A 94 56.21 -8.05 48.98
N LYS A 95 55.24 -8.38 48.14
CA LYS A 95 54.76 -7.55 47.04
C LYS A 95 53.36 -7.99 46.61
N ALA A 96 52.66 -7.12 45.88
CA ALA A 96 51.48 -7.50 45.12
C ALA A 96 51.86 -8.44 43.96
N TYR A 97 51.01 -9.43 43.72
CA TYR A 97 51.09 -10.40 42.64
C TYR A 97 49.81 -10.35 41.82
N GLU A 98 49.98 -10.46 40.52
CA GLU A 98 48.88 -10.55 39.56
C GLU A 98 49.12 -11.74 38.62
N ALA A 99 48.04 -12.38 38.19
CA ALA A 99 48.07 -13.42 37.18
C ALA A 99 46.75 -13.44 36.41
N THR A 100 46.76 -14.06 35.24
CA THR A 100 45.55 -14.31 34.45
C THR A 100 45.31 -15.81 34.38
N LEU A 101 44.13 -16.24 34.82
CA LEU A 101 43.62 -17.59 34.59
C LEU A 101 42.79 -17.60 33.31
N THR A 102 43.22 -18.38 32.32
CA THR A 102 42.51 -18.58 31.05
C THR A 102 41.91 -19.98 31.01
N ILE A 103 40.63 -20.05 30.70
CA ILE A 103 39.85 -21.28 30.55
C ILE A 103 39.49 -21.41 29.07
N ILE A 104 39.91 -22.52 28.45
CA ILE A 104 39.63 -22.80 27.03
C ILE A 104 38.66 -23.98 26.97
N SER A 105 37.58 -23.82 26.23
CA SER A 105 36.50 -24.82 26.16
C SER A 105 35.90 -24.95 24.76
N ASN A 106 35.01 -25.94 24.61
CA ASN A 106 34.21 -26.15 23.40
C ASN A 106 32.92 -25.30 23.36
N ASP A 107 32.75 -24.33 24.26
CA ASP A 107 31.71 -23.30 24.14
C ASP A 107 31.91 -22.54 22.82
N ASN A 108 30.91 -22.60 21.95
CA ASN A 108 30.98 -22.05 20.59
C ASN A 108 30.74 -20.54 20.54
N GLN A 109 30.18 -19.96 21.59
CA GLN A 109 29.98 -18.52 21.73
C GLN A 109 31.18 -17.86 22.41
N GLN A 110 31.81 -18.54 23.36
CA GLN A 110 32.98 -18.06 24.09
C GLN A 110 34.01 -19.17 24.34
N THR A 111 34.83 -19.46 23.34
CA THR A 111 35.86 -20.51 23.40
C THR A 111 36.95 -20.24 24.44
N GLU A 112 37.11 -18.99 24.87
CA GLU A 112 38.12 -18.55 25.84
C GLU A 112 37.52 -17.59 26.87
N ARG A 113 37.71 -17.89 28.16
CA ARG A 113 37.26 -17.06 29.29
C ARG A 113 38.42 -16.78 30.24
N THR A 114 38.62 -15.51 30.59
CA THR A 114 39.71 -15.06 31.48
C THR A 114 39.18 -14.59 32.82
N ILE A 115 39.98 -14.81 33.88
CA ILE A 115 39.75 -14.34 35.25
C ILE A 115 41.05 -13.75 35.78
N GLN A 116 40.99 -12.54 36.34
CA GLN A 116 42.15 -11.91 36.97
C GLN A 116 42.36 -12.49 38.37
N LEU A 117 43.58 -12.93 38.67
CA LEU A 117 43.98 -13.42 39.99
C LEU A 117 44.86 -12.36 40.66
N LEU A 118 44.50 -11.97 41.87
CA LEU A 118 45.21 -11.00 42.68
C LEU A 118 45.65 -11.63 44.01
N GLY A 119 46.70 -11.09 44.61
CA GLY A 119 47.11 -11.44 45.97
C GLY A 119 48.38 -10.71 46.36
N GLU A 120 48.57 -10.45 47.65
CA GLU A 120 49.74 -9.72 48.15
C GLU A 120 50.53 -10.58 49.14
N GLY A 121 51.81 -10.77 48.86
CA GLY A 121 52.73 -11.42 49.78
C GLY A 121 53.02 -10.52 50.96
N TRP A 122 52.94 -11.06 52.18
CA TRP A 122 53.19 -10.30 53.40
C TRP A 122 54.23 -11.00 54.29
N ALA A 123 55.26 -10.26 54.69
CA ALA A 123 56.26 -10.71 55.66
C ALA A 123 56.67 -9.61 56.62
N GLU A 124 55.99 -9.50 57.75
CA GLU A 124 56.49 -8.69 58.85
C GLU A 124 57.37 -9.53 59.79
N VAL A 125 58.68 -9.22 59.81
CA VAL A 125 59.68 -9.89 60.65
C VAL A 125 59.87 -9.13 61.96
N ILE A 126 59.02 -9.36 62.96
CA ILE A 126 59.35 -9.13 64.38
C ILE A 126 58.47 -10.07 65.23
N CYS A 127 58.99 -11.20 65.72
CA CYS A 127 58.23 -11.91 66.77
C CYS A 127 58.37 -11.17 68.12
N GLY A 128 57.38 -10.34 68.43
CA GLY A 128 56.88 -10.02 69.78
C GLY A 128 55.62 -10.83 70.12
N GLU A 129 54.72 -10.31 70.97
CA GLU A 129 53.37 -10.85 71.16
C GLU A 129 52.52 -10.47 69.92
N CYS A 130 51.89 -11.46 69.26
CA CYS A 130 51.16 -11.29 68.00
C CYS A 130 49.72 -10.84 68.27
N ASP A 131 49.58 -9.61 68.77
CA ASP A 131 48.32 -9.07 69.30
C ASP A 131 47.68 -8.01 68.39
N GLU A 132 48.30 -7.73 67.24
CA GLU A 132 47.86 -6.73 66.26
C GLU A 132 47.61 -7.44 64.91
N PRO A 133 46.41 -8.03 64.70
CA PRO A 133 46.04 -8.62 63.42
C PRO A 133 45.92 -7.56 62.31
N PRO A 134 46.02 -7.96 61.02
CA PRO A 134 45.72 -7.09 59.89
C PRO A 134 44.29 -6.51 59.95
N GLU A 135 44.09 -5.32 59.37
CA GLU A 135 42.77 -4.69 59.27
C GLU A 135 41.81 -5.57 58.44
N PRO A 136 40.53 -5.69 58.84
CA PRO A 136 39.53 -6.40 58.07
C PRO A 136 39.36 -5.83 56.65
N THR A 137 39.08 -6.69 55.68
CA THR A 137 38.85 -6.30 54.29
C THR A 137 37.66 -7.05 53.69
N CYS A 138 36.95 -6.42 52.76
CA CYS A 138 35.91 -7.09 51.99
C CYS A 138 36.57 -7.88 50.86
N LEU A 139 36.36 -9.19 50.81
CA LEU A 139 36.86 -10.06 49.74
C LEU A 139 35.99 -9.96 48.49
N ASP A 140 34.70 -9.77 48.70
CA ASP A 140 33.68 -9.53 47.69
C ASP A 140 32.56 -8.69 48.32
N GLU A 141 31.52 -8.43 47.53
CA GLU A 141 30.35 -7.63 47.93
C GLU A 141 29.67 -8.14 49.21
N ASN A 142 29.82 -9.41 49.59
CA ASN A 142 29.07 -10.02 50.68
C ASN A 142 29.94 -10.76 51.70
N THR A 143 31.27 -10.75 51.57
CA THR A 143 32.17 -11.52 52.42
C THR A 143 33.23 -10.64 53.07
N LEU A 144 33.16 -10.51 54.40
CA LEU A 144 34.16 -9.85 55.22
C LEU A 144 35.25 -10.85 55.63
N LEU A 145 36.49 -10.55 55.30
CA LEU A 145 37.67 -11.24 55.80
C LEU A 145 38.18 -10.56 57.07
N THR A 146 38.26 -11.35 58.13
CA THR A 146 38.84 -10.95 59.41
C THR A 146 39.97 -11.90 59.79
N TYR A 147 40.69 -11.59 60.85
CA TYR A 147 41.80 -12.40 61.35
C TYR A 147 41.65 -12.64 62.86
N THR A 148 42.07 -13.81 63.34
CA THR A 148 42.02 -14.15 64.77
C THR A 148 42.74 -13.11 65.63
N GLN A 149 42.12 -12.71 66.75
CA GLN A 149 42.65 -11.65 67.62
C GLN A 149 44.02 -11.94 68.25
N GLU A 150 44.39 -13.22 68.44
CA GLU A 150 45.73 -13.63 68.88
C GLU A 150 46.36 -14.51 67.78
N GLY A 151 47.50 -14.07 67.24
CA GLY A 151 48.28 -14.80 66.24
C GLY A 151 49.31 -15.75 66.86
N GLU A 152 49.83 -16.69 66.06
CA GLU A 152 50.91 -17.60 66.43
C GLU A 152 52.24 -17.17 65.78
N CYS A 153 53.34 -17.06 66.53
CA CYS A 153 54.66 -16.86 65.91
C CYS A 153 55.17 -18.20 65.34
N VAL A 154 55.33 -18.28 64.01
CA VAL A 154 55.88 -19.45 63.31
C VAL A 154 57.10 -19.01 62.50
N GLU A 155 58.26 -19.60 62.79
CA GLU A 155 59.53 -19.33 62.08
C GLU A 155 59.94 -17.84 61.99
N GLY A 156 59.50 -17.02 62.94
CA GLY A 156 59.88 -15.60 63.02
C GLY A 156 58.87 -14.62 62.43
N VAL A 157 57.68 -15.11 62.05
CA VAL A 157 56.57 -14.31 61.49
C VAL A 157 55.32 -14.50 62.34
N CYS A 158 54.61 -13.40 62.65
CA CYS A 158 53.31 -13.45 63.31
C CYS A 158 52.25 -13.97 62.33
N ARG A 159 51.57 -15.04 62.71
CA ARG A 159 50.58 -15.73 61.89
C ARG A 159 49.20 -15.52 62.48
N TYR A 160 48.30 -14.89 61.73
CA TYR A 160 46.90 -14.81 62.09
C TYR A 160 46.08 -15.75 61.21
N TYR A 161 45.06 -16.40 61.76
CA TYR A 161 44.20 -17.29 60.97
C TYR A 161 43.06 -16.45 60.37
N PRO A 162 42.86 -16.49 59.04
CA PRO A 162 41.76 -15.78 58.41
C PRO A 162 40.42 -16.42 58.78
N GLU A 163 39.42 -15.59 59.06
CA GLU A 163 38.03 -15.97 59.28
C GLU A 163 37.13 -15.18 58.33
N GLU A 164 36.38 -15.90 57.49
CA GLU A 164 35.43 -15.32 56.55
C GLU A 164 34.05 -15.24 57.20
N THR A 165 33.42 -14.06 57.15
CA THR A 165 32.07 -13.80 57.65
C THR A 165 31.20 -13.33 56.49
N THR A 166 30.09 -14.01 56.23
CA THR A 166 29.09 -13.56 55.26
C THR A 166 28.30 -12.38 55.86
N CYS A 167 28.39 -11.22 55.21
CA CYS A 167 27.62 -10.04 55.53
C CYS A 167 26.24 -10.14 54.87
N ALA A 168 25.18 -10.10 55.68
CA ALA A 168 23.81 -10.25 55.19
C ALA A 168 23.32 -9.08 54.31
N PHE A 169 23.95 -7.92 54.42
CA PHE A 169 23.54 -6.67 53.77
C PHE A 169 24.69 -6.01 53.02
N GLY A 170 25.69 -6.79 52.61
CA GLY A 170 26.88 -6.30 51.93
C GLY A 170 28.05 -5.95 52.86
N CYS A 171 29.25 -5.96 52.29
CA CYS A 171 30.51 -5.59 52.92
C CYS A 171 31.07 -4.34 52.23
N GLU A 172 31.29 -3.27 52.98
CA GLU A 172 31.92 -2.05 52.48
C GLU A 172 32.95 -1.53 53.51
N ASP A 173 34.07 -0.97 53.04
CA ASP A 173 35.13 -0.39 53.89
C ASP A 173 35.64 -1.30 55.03
N GLY A 174 35.67 -2.62 54.81
CA GLY A 174 36.14 -3.58 55.81
C GLY A 174 35.16 -3.82 56.96
N ALA A 175 33.86 -3.56 56.76
CA ALA A 175 32.81 -3.87 57.73
C ALA A 175 31.54 -4.39 57.04
N CYS A 176 30.76 -5.22 57.75
CA CYS A 176 29.39 -5.53 57.31
C CYS A 176 28.47 -4.33 57.55
N LEU A 177 27.60 -4.03 56.58
CA LEU A 177 26.61 -2.95 56.70
C LEU A 177 25.56 -3.29 57.80
N PRO A 178 25.19 -2.33 58.67
CA PRO A 178 24.21 -2.54 59.75
C PRO A 178 22.76 -2.48 59.27
N GLU A 179 21.84 -3.20 59.93
CA GLU A 179 20.39 -3.06 59.71
C GLU A 179 19.90 -1.65 60.09
N GLY A 180 19.42 -0.85 59.12
CA GLY A 180 18.59 0.32 59.40
C GLY A 180 18.93 1.68 58.75
N GLU A 181 19.47 1.73 57.53
CA GLU A 181 19.03 2.80 56.61
C GLU A 181 17.58 2.46 56.20
N PRO A 182 16.65 3.42 56.03
CA PRO A 182 15.42 3.11 55.31
C PRO A 182 15.88 2.54 53.97
N ALA A 183 15.45 1.33 53.68
CA ALA A 183 15.70 0.77 52.37
C ALA A 183 15.23 1.82 51.34
N PRO A 184 16.01 2.03 50.26
CA PRO A 184 15.61 2.92 49.17
C PRO A 184 14.12 2.69 48.85
N ASP A 185 13.40 3.79 48.68
CA ASP A 185 11.95 3.84 48.37
C ASP A 185 11.85 4.94 47.32
N GLN A 186 11.87 4.54 46.05
CA GLN A 186 12.05 5.41 44.90
C GLN A 186 10.78 6.25 44.62
N ASP A 187 9.61 5.73 44.92
CA ASP A 187 8.33 6.36 44.59
C ASP A 187 7.57 6.96 45.79
N GLU A 188 8.13 6.79 46.99
CA GLU A 188 7.65 7.31 48.27
C GLU A 188 6.26 6.76 48.69
N ASP A 189 5.90 5.55 48.26
CA ASP A 189 4.63 4.92 48.61
C ASP A 189 4.63 4.23 49.99
N GLY A 190 5.82 4.05 50.58
CA GLY A 190 6.03 3.46 51.89
C GLY A 190 6.41 1.98 51.88
N ILE A 191 6.60 1.38 50.70
CA ILE A 191 7.18 0.05 50.50
C ILE A 191 8.63 0.22 50.02
N PRO A 192 9.61 -0.45 50.66
CA PRO A 192 10.99 -0.45 50.17
C PRO A 192 11.17 -1.01 48.76
N ASP A 193 12.10 -0.47 47.96
CA ASP A 193 12.45 -0.91 46.58
C ASP A 193 12.69 -2.43 46.48
N ASN A 194 13.19 -3.07 47.54
CA ASN A 194 13.47 -4.52 47.56
C ASN A 194 12.26 -5.39 47.97
N GLU A 195 11.16 -4.77 48.36
CA GLU A 195 9.88 -5.37 48.71
C GLU A 195 8.73 -4.81 47.86
N ASP A 196 9.05 -3.93 46.90
CA ASP A 196 8.12 -3.20 46.05
C ASP A 196 8.06 -3.82 44.65
N ASN A 197 6.90 -4.36 44.28
CA ASN A 197 6.64 -4.91 42.94
C ASN A 197 6.37 -3.83 41.88
N CYS A 198 6.38 -2.54 42.23
CA CYS A 198 6.33 -1.38 41.35
C CYS A 198 7.25 -0.24 41.79
N VAL A 199 8.55 -0.51 41.91
CA VAL A 199 9.61 0.42 42.42
C VAL A 199 9.49 1.91 42.00
N ALA A 200 8.93 2.22 40.82
CA ALA A 200 8.80 3.58 40.31
C ALA A 200 7.36 4.14 40.29
N VAL A 201 6.34 3.36 40.67
CA VAL A 201 4.92 3.69 40.53
C VAL A 201 4.17 3.37 41.84
N PRO A 202 3.70 4.40 42.58
CA PRO A 202 3.15 4.20 43.92
C PRO A 202 1.97 3.22 43.97
N ASN A 203 2.13 2.13 44.71
CA ASN A 203 1.17 1.04 44.79
C ASN A 203 1.15 0.37 46.17
N PHE A 204 0.95 1.15 47.23
CA PHE A 204 0.93 0.71 48.65
C PHE A 204 0.21 -0.63 48.97
N GLU A 205 -0.81 -1.02 48.20
CA GLU A 205 -1.54 -2.29 48.41
C GLU A 205 -0.81 -3.52 47.83
N GLN A 206 0.20 -3.32 46.97
CA GLN A 206 1.04 -4.33 46.33
C GLN A 206 0.21 -5.45 45.71
N GLU A 207 -0.87 -5.08 45.00
CA GLU A 207 -1.68 -6.01 44.23
C GLU A 207 -0.86 -6.54 43.05
N ASP A 208 -1.00 -7.84 42.79
CA ASP A 208 -0.30 -8.62 41.77
C ASP A 208 -1.27 -9.75 41.38
N GLY A 209 -2.07 -9.46 40.36
CA GLY A 209 -3.26 -10.22 39.98
C GLY A 209 -2.94 -11.58 39.39
N ASP A 210 -1.83 -11.69 38.67
CA ASP A 210 -1.40 -12.88 37.94
C ASP A 210 -0.18 -13.59 38.56
N GLY A 211 0.58 -12.93 39.43
CA GLY A 211 1.66 -13.49 40.21
C GLY A 211 3.02 -13.45 39.52
N ASP A 212 3.27 -12.51 38.62
CA ASP A 212 4.52 -12.41 37.85
C ASP A 212 5.63 -11.61 38.54
N SER A 213 5.33 -11.03 39.70
CA SER A 213 6.20 -10.15 40.52
C SER A 213 6.28 -8.70 40.07
N VAL A 214 5.47 -8.29 39.10
CA VAL A 214 5.19 -6.89 38.74
C VAL A 214 3.82 -6.54 39.32
N GLY A 215 3.68 -5.36 39.93
CA GLY A 215 2.41 -4.99 40.55
C GLY A 215 1.39 -4.46 39.53
N ASP A 216 0.10 -4.70 39.77
CA ASP A 216 -1.02 -4.27 38.89
C ASP A 216 -0.98 -2.76 38.52
N ALA A 217 -0.32 -1.94 39.34
CA ALA A 217 -0.21 -0.50 39.13
C ALA A 217 0.82 -0.10 38.05
N CYS A 218 1.80 -0.95 37.79
CA CYS A 218 2.87 -0.75 36.82
C CYS A 218 2.98 -1.89 35.80
N ASP A 219 2.10 -2.87 35.89
CA ASP A 219 2.01 -3.99 34.97
C ASP A 219 1.21 -3.62 33.70
N ASN A 220 1.83 -3.80 32.54
CA ASN A 220 1.19 -3.60 31.24
C ASN A 220 0.29 -4.79 30.81
N CYS A 221 0.26 -5.87 31.58
CA CYS A 221 -0.67 -7.00 31.45
C CYS A 221 -1.15 -7.56 32.81
N PRO A 222 -1.95 -6.82 33.61
CA PRO A 222 -2.32 -7.18 35.01
C PRO A 222 -3.05 -8.52 35.26
N LEU A 223 -3.34 -9.28 34.20
CA LEU A 223 -4.04 -10.57 34.23
C LEU A 223 -3.26 -11.70 33.54
N HIS A 224 -2.05 -11.44 33.03
CA HIS A 224 -1.25 -12.33 32.21
C HIS A 224 0.24 -12.25 32.54
N ASP A 225 0.73 -13.24 33.30
CA ASP A 225 2.11 -13.30 33.79
C ASP A 225 3.16 -12.99 32.71
N ASN A 226 3.80 -11.82 32.83
CA ASN A 226 4.74 -11.28 31.87
C ASN A 226 5.85 -10.45 32.54
N ALA A 227 6.60 -11.07 33.45
CA ALA A 227 7.63 -10.40 34.25
C ALA A 227 8.71 -9.60 33.46
N SER A 228 8.85 -9.82 32.14
CA SER A 228 9.72 -9.02 31.28
C SER A 228 9.14 -7.65 30.93
N GLN A 229 7.82 -7.47 31.01
CA GLN A 229 7.09 -6.25 30.65
C GLN A 229 7.43 -5.79 29.23
N ASP A 230 7.62 -6.76 28.34
CA ASP A 230 7.84 -6.46 26.91
C ASP A 230 6.56 -5.83 26.34
N ASP A 231 6.76 -4.78 25.55
CA ASP A 231 5.74 -3.97 24.87
C ASP A 231 6.41 -3.51 23.57
N SER A 232 6.24 -4.31 22.52
CA SER A 232 7.01 -4.24 21.28
C SER A 232 6.64 -3.02 20.42
N ASP A 233 5.41 -2.53 20.52
CA ASP A 233 4.88 -1.43 19.74
C ASP A 233 4.71 -0.11 20.54
N GLU A 234 4.96 -0.15 21.85
CA GLU A 234 4.90 0.97 22.80
C GLU A 234 3.48 1.56 22.97
N ASP A 235 2.43 0.74 22.86
CA ASP A 235 1.04 1.17 22.99
C ASP A 235 0.49 1.15 24.43
N GLY A 236 1.25 0.56 25.37
CA GLY A 236 0.93 0.44 26.79
C GLY A 236 0.25 -0.87 27.19
N VAL A 237 0.01 -1.79 26.27
CA VAL A 237 -0.44 -3.18 26.49
C VAL A 237 0.77 -4.09 26.25
N GLY A 238 1.06 -5.00 27.18
CA GLY A 238 2.22 -5.88 27.02
C GLY A 238 2.04 -6.99 26.00
N ASP A 239 3.14 -7.46 25.40
CA ASP A 239 3.15 -8.52 24.38
C ASP A 239 2.40 -9.81 24.79
N ALA A 240 2.27 -10.06 26.10
CA ALA A 240 1.62 -11.25 26.65
C ALA A 240 0.08 -11.20 26.62
N CYS A 241 -0.50 -10.01 26.56
CA CYS A 241 -1.93 -9.76 26.55
C CYS A 241 -2.40 -8.90 25.37
N ASP A 242 -1.48 -8.46 24.52
CA ASP A 242 -1.73 -7.72 23.31
C ASP A 242 -2.16 -8.65 22.15
N ASN A 243 -3.32 -8.36 21.55
CA ASN A 243 -3.82 -9.05 20.36
C ASN A 243 -3.24 -8.52 19.03
N CYS A 244 -2.38 -7.50 19.07
CA CYS A 244 -1.62 -6.94 17.96
C CYS A 244 -0.20 -6.47 18.36
N VAL A 245 0.62 -7.41 18.86
CA VAL A 245 2.00 -7.19 19.38
C VAL A 245 2.91 -6.21 18.60
N ASP A 246 2.73 -6.08 17.29
CA ASP A 246 3.57 -5.23 16.44
C ASP A 246 2.88 -3.91 15.98
N ASP A 247 1.59 -3.70 16.30
CA ASP A 247 0.74 -2.62 15.77
C ASP A 247 -0.15 -1.97 16.86
N THR A 248 0.16 -0.71 17.19
CA THR A 248 -0.44 0.01 18.31
C THR A 248 -1.97 -0.01 18.34
N ASN A 249 -2.57 -0.52 19.41
CA ASN A 249 -4.00 -0.68 19.56
C ASN A 249 -4.48 -0.72 21.03
N THR A 250 -4.16 0.30 21.83
CA THR A 250 -4.38 0.36 23.29
C THR A 250 -5.78 -0.08 23.79
N GLU A 251 -6.84 0.05 22.99
CA GLU A 251 -8.21 -0.35 23.34
C GLU A 251 -8.50 -1.84 23.09
N GLN A 252 -7.59 -2.58 22.45
CA GLN A 252 -7.63 -4.02 22.17
C GLN A 252 -8.95 -4.44 21.51
N GLU A 253 -9.43 -3.62 20.56
CA GLU A 253 -10.63 -3.93 19.78
C GLU A 253 -10.38 -5.17 18.92
N ASN A 254 -11.36 -6.08 18.91
CA ASN A 254 -11.39 -7.30 18.12
C ASN A 254 -12.87 -7.58 17.82
N SER A 255 -13.29 -7.19 16.62
CA SER A 255 -14.69 -7.03 16.23
C SER A 255 -15.35 -8.36 15.82
N ASP A 256 -14.57 -9.34 15.37
CA ASP A 256 -15.03 -10.66 14.94
C ASP A 256 -14.75 -11.79 15.96
N ALA A 257 -13.93 -11.49 16.97
CA ALA A 257 -13.47 -12.38 18.03
C ALA A 257 -12.54 -13.51 17.57
N ASP A 258 -11.74 -13.29 16.53
CA ASP A 258 -10.63 -14.18 16.13
C ASP A 258 -9.38 -13.95 17.02
N SER A 259 -8.21 -14.46 16.64
CA SER A 259 -6.99 -14.34 17.44
C SER A 259 -6.21 -13.04 17.28
N LEU A 260 -6.54 -12.20 16.30
CA LEU A 260 -5.91 -10.91 16.01
C LEU A 260 -6.81 -9.74 16.44
N GLY A 261 -6.23 -8.59 16.76
CA GLY A 261 -7.00 -7.37 16.98
C GLY A 261 -7.29 -6.63 15.67
N ASP A 262 -8.31 -5.76 15.68
CA ASP A 262 -8.75 -4.99 14.50
C ASP A 262 -7.62 -4.17 13.84
N ALA A 263 -6.55 -3.85 14.59
CA ALA A 263 -5.41 -3.06 14.11
C ALA A 263 -4.44 -3.84 13.21
N CYS A 264 -4.34 -5.15 13.41
CA CYS A 264 -3.40 -6.04 12.72
C CYS A 264 -4.11 -7.17 11.96
N ASP A 265 -5.44 -7.17 11.96
CA ASP A 265 -6.29 -8.09 11.22
C ASP A 265 -6.61 -7.53 9.83
N ASN A 266 -6.33 -8.31 8.78
CA ASN A 266 -6.65 -7.95 7.40
C ASN A 266 -8.12 -8.16 7.02
N CYS A 267 -8.94 -8.77 7.89
CA CYS A 267 -10.40 -8.81 7.82
C CYS A 267 -11.08 -8.59 9.19
N PRO A 268 -11.03 -7.36 9.76
CA PRO A 268 -11.49 -7.05 11.13
C PRO A 268 -12.92 -7.46 11.52
N PHE A 269 -13.76 -7.80 10.55
CA PHE A 269 -15.18 -8.12 10.77
C PHE A 269 -15.54 -9.56 10.43
N ASP A 270 -14.58 -10.38 9.97
CA ASP A 270 -14.80 -11.73 9.48
C ASP A 270 -13.66 -12.68 9.90
N ASP A 271 -13.94 -13.55 10.88
CA ASP A 271 -13.00 -14.53 11.46
C ASP A 271 -12.18 -15.28 10.40
N ASN A 272 -10.89 -14.91 10.32
CA ASN A 272 -9.96 -15.39 9.30
C ASN A 272 -8.57 -15.67 9.87
N GLU A 273 -8.47 -16.51 10.90
CA GLU A 273 -7.20 -16.88 11.60
C GLU A 273 -5.96 -17.23 10.74
N ALA A 274 -6.15 -17.55 9.46
CA ALA A 274 -5.05 -17.81 8.54
C ALA A 274 -4.44 -16.54 7.92
N GLN A 275 -5.12 -15.38 8.01
CA GLN A 275 -4.73 -14.09 7.46
C GLN A 275 -4.25 -14.23 6.01
N GLU A 276 -5.00 -14.98 5.21
CA GLU A 276 -4.70 -15.17 3.78
C GLU A 276 -4.94 -13.85 3.05
N ASP A 277 -3.99 -13.44 2.22
CA ASP A 277 -4.00 -12.22 1.41
C ASP A 277 -3.18 -12.53 0.13
N ALA A 278 -3.88 -12.93 -0.92
CA ALA A 278 -3.29 -13.53 -2.11
C ALA A 278 -2.59 -12.50 -3.00
N ASP A 279 -3.05 -11.26 -3.03
CA ASP A 279 -2.51 -10.18 -3.87
C ASP A 279 -1.68 -9.13 -3.11
N GLN A 280 -1.64 -9.21 -1.78
CA GLN A 280 -0.83 -8.40 -0.85
C GLN A 280 -1.20 -6.93 -0.85
N ASP A 281 -2.50 -6.63 -0.88
CA ASP A 281 -3.02 -5.27 -0.83
C ASP A 281 -3.36 -4.81 0.62
N GLY A 282 -3.38 -5.73 1.57
CA GLY A 282 -3.69 -5.49 2.98
C GLY A 282 -5.12 -5.81 3.39
N VAL A 283 -5.96 -6.28 2.47
CA VAL A 283 -7.30 -6.82 2.72
C VAL A 283 -7.24 -8.34 2.58
N GLY A 284 -7.80 -9.08 3.53
CA GLY A 284 -7.72 -10.54 3.50
C GLY A 284 -8.66 -11.17 2.48
N ASP A 285 -8.28 -12.33 1.94
CA ASP A 285 -9.01 -13.11 0.92
C ASP A 285 -10.50 -13.34 1.28
N LEU A 286 -10.83 -13.36 2.58
CA LEU A 286 -12.19 -13.60 3.05
C LEU A 286 -13.11 -12.38 2.87
N CYS A 287 -12.57 -11.18 3.01
CA CYS A 287 -13.29 -9.90 2.96
C CYS A 287 -12.92 -9.05 1.74
N ASP A 288 -12.00 -9.53 0.91
CA ASP A 288 -11.57 -8.90 -0.34
C ASP A 288 -12.56 -9.16 -1.49
N ASN A 289 -13.12 -8.09 -2.06
CA ASN A 289 -14.00 -8.15 -3.22
C ASN A 289 -13.25 -8.41 -4.55
N CYS A 290 -11.92 -8.46 -4.52
CA CYS A 290 -11.03 -8.71 -5.66
C CYS A 290 -9.78 -9.54 -5.34
N VAL A 291 -9.91 -10.63 -4.57
CA VAL A 291 -8.88 -11.62 -4.13
C VAL A 291 -7.55 -11.76 -4.92
N ASP A 292 -7.56 -11.65 -6.24
CA ASP A 292 -6.36 -11.81 -7.09
C ASP A 292 -5.82 -10.46 -7.65
N THR A 293 -6.39 -9.30 -7.31
CA THR A 293 -6.12 -7.97 -7.87
C THR A 293 -6.20 -6.83 -6.85
N ALA A 294 -5.02 -6.37 -6.42
CA ALA A 294 -4.88 -5.40 -5.35
C ALA A 294 -5.74 -4.13 -5.50
N ASN A 295 -6.61 -3.89 -4.51
CA ASN A 295 -7.52 -2.76 -4.39
C ASN A 295 -7.85 -2.43 -2.91
N PRO A 296 -6.90 -1.81 -2.16
CA PRO A 296 -7.06 -1.60 -0.71
C PRO A 296 -8.26 -0.74 -0.29
N ASP A 297 -8.88 0.00 -1.22
CA ASP A 297 -10.07 0.82 -0.95
C ASP A 297 -11.39 0.04 -1.09
N GLN A 298 -11.34 -1.18 -1.62
CA GLN A 298 -12.46 -2.10 -1.76
C GLN A 298 -13.68 -1.44 -2.43
N THR A 299 -13.42 -0.56 -3.41
CA THR A 299 -14.47 0.11 -4.17
C THR A 299 -15.29 -0.92 -4.95
N ASN A 300 -16.60 -0.78 -4.89
CA ASN A 300 -17.58 -1.58 -5.63
C ASN A 300 -18.77 -0.66 -5.95
N THR A 301 -18.86 -0.25 -7.21
CA THR A 301 -19.76 0.82 -7.68
C THR A 301 -21.21 0.34 -7.79
N ASP A 302 -21.46 -0.85 -8.33
CA ASP A 302 -22.80 -1.43 -8.45
C ASP A 302 -23.33 -2.04 -7.13
N GLY A 303 -22.42 -2.32 -6.18
CA GLY A 303 -22.68 -2.95 -4.89
C GLY A 303 -22.99 -4.45 -4.96
N GLU A 304 -22.80 -5.08 -6.12
CA GLU A 304 -22.96 -6.51 -6.37
C GLU A 304 -21.63 -7.12 -6.87
N GLY A 305 -21.53 -8.46 -6.93
CA GLY A 305 -20.40 -9.09 -7.62
C GLY A 305 -18.98 -8.78 -7.07
N PRO A 306 -17.96 -8.87 -7.93
CA PRO A 306 -16.57 -8.43 -7.68
C PRO A 306 -16.45 -6.92 -7.47
N GLY A 307 -15.33 -6.42 -6.96
CA GLY A 307 -15.05 -4.98 -6.90
C GLY A 307 -14.58 -4.39 -8.24
N ASP A 308 -14.62 -3.06 -8.37
CA ASP A 308 -14.28 -2.33 -9.61
C ASP A 308 -12.90 -2.67 -10.18
N ALA A 309 -11.95 -3.07 -9.33
CA ALA A 309 -10.59 -3.40 -9.76
C ALA A 309 -10.50 -4.70 -10.59
N CYS A 310 -11.48 -5.59 -10.43
CA CYS A 310 -11.53 -6.91 -11.05
C CYS A 310 -12.89 -7.24 -11.69
N ASP A 311 -13.79 -6.26 -11.76
CA ASP A 311 -14.99 -6.31 -12.60
C ASP A 311 -14.67 -5.81 -14.01
N ASP A 312 -15.32 -6.41 -15.02
CA ASP A 312 -15.21 -5.98 -16.41
C ASP A 312 -16.28 -4.91 -16.76
N ASP A 313 -17.29 -4.74 -15.89
CA ASP A 313 -18.45 -3.82 -16.01
C ASP A 313 -18.78 -3.29 -14.60
N SER A 314 -18.07 -2.24 -14.18
CA SER A 314 -18.01 -1.77 -12.79
C SER A 314 -19.34 -1.21 -12.26
N ASP A 315 -20.21 -0.69 -13.12
CA ASP A 315 -21.51 -0.12 -12.74
C ASP A 315 -22.74 -0.95 -13.18
N ASN A 316 -22.49 -2.05 -13.92
CA ASN A 316 -23.45 -3.08 -14.31
C ASN A 316 -24.59 -2.54 -15.18
N ASP A 317 -24.30 -1.52 -15.99
CA ASP A 317 -25.21 -0.95 -16.96
C ASP A 317 -25.32 -1.78 -18.26
N GLY A 318 -24.39 -2.74 -18.44
CA GLY A 318 -24.30 -3.67 -19.55
C GLY A 318 -23.24 -3.32 -20.59
N TYR A 319 -22.42 -2.29 -20.37
CA TYR A 319 -21.22 -1.97 -21.14
C TYR A 319 -19.96 -2.33 -20.37
N SER A 320 -18.89 -2.75 -21.06
CA SER A 320 -17.63 -3.02 -20.34
C SER A 320 -16.86 -1.74 -20.10
N ASP A 321 -16.12 -1.66 -18.99
CA ASP A 321 -15.25 -0.53 -18.66
C ASP A 321 -14.33 -0.15 -19.81
N LEU A 322 -13.85 -1.16 -20.55
CA LEU A 322 -13.01 -0.95 -21.71
C LEU A 322 -13.78 -0.21 -22.82
N ASP A 323 -15.00 -0.64 -23.12
CA ASP A 323 -15.82 -0.01 -24.16
C ASP A 323 -16.16 1.43 -23.76
N GLU A 324 -16.44 1.69 -22.49
CA GLU A 324 -16.78 3.02 -21.97
C GLU A 324 -15.61 3.98 -22.03
N VAL A 325 -14.42 3.54 -21.62
CA VAL A 325 -13.19 4.32 -21.78
C VAL A 325 -12.92 4.64 -23.26
N HIS A 326 -13.25 3.73 -24.18
CA HIS A 326 -13.14 3.99 -25.62
C HIS A 326 -14.19 4.98 -26.13
N ALA A 327 -15.42 4.93 -25.58
CA ALA A 327 -16.50 5.86 -25.87
C ALA A 327 -16.29 7.25 -25.24
N GLY A 328 -15.45 7.32 -24.21
CA GLY A 328 -15.20 8.52 -23.41
C GLY A 328 -16.28 8.78 -22.35
N THR A 329 -17.01 7.74 -21.94
CA THR A 329 -17.93 7.71 -20.79
C THR A 329 -17.18 7.31 -19.51
N ASP A 330 -17.82 7.44 -18.36
CA ASP A 330 -17.27 7.10 -17.04
C ASP A 330 -17.70 5.69 -16.62
N PRO A 331 -16.78 4.71 -16.47
CA PRO A 331 -17.11 3.32 -16.12
C PRO A 331 -17.77 3.10 -14.74
N GLN A 332 -18.05 4.17 -14.01
CA GLN A 332 -18.62 4.14 -12.66
C GLN A 332 -19.96 4.89 -12.61
N ASP A 333 -20.54 5.27 -13.75
CA ASP A 333 -21.81 6.00 -13.84
C ASP A 333 -22.80 5.25 -14.73
N ALA A 334 -23.61 4.37 -14.12
CA ALA A 334 -24.57 3.51 -14.84
C ALA A 334 -25.67 4.25 -15.64
N GLU A 335 -25.69 5.59 -15.60
CA GLU A 335 -26.57 6.41 -16.44
C GLU A 335 -25.87 6.92 -17.71
N ASP A 336 -24.55 6.76 -17.83
CA ASP A 336 -23.83 6.91 -19.09
C ASP A 336 -24.29 5.82 -20.07
N VAL A 337 -24.21 6.13 -21.36
CA VAL A 337 -24.66 5.20 -22.41
C VAL A 337 -23.64 5.22 -23.53
N ILE A 338 -23.05 4.07 -23.84
CA ILE A 338 -22.25 3.94 -25.05
C ILE A 338 -23.17 3.94 -26.26
N TYR A 339 -23.03 4.99 -27.07
CA TYR A 339 -23.67 5.10 -28.36
C TYR A 339 -22.99 4.17 -29.38
N GLU A 340 -23.71 3.19 -29.93
CA GLU A 340 -23.20 2.34 -31.02
C GLU A 340 -23.14 3.13 -32.36
N GLY A 341 -22.17 4.04 -32.52
CA GLY A 341 -22.06 4.86 -33.74
C GLY A 341 -20.80 5.73 -33.92
N GLY A 342 -19.94 5.91 -32.91
CA GLY A 342 -18.65 6.61 -33.08
C GLY A 342 -18.71 8.15 -33.18
N TRP A 343 -19.79 8.77 -32.69
CA TRP A 343 -19.89 10.22 -32.56
C TRP A 343 -19.36 10.69 -31.20
N PRO A 344 -18.71 11.87 -31.14
CA PRO A 344 -18.07 12.33 -29.92
C PRO A 344 -19.09 12.74 -28.84
N TYR A 345 -18.89 12.30 -27.60
CA TYR A 345 -19.51 12.88 -26.41
C TYR A 345 -18.67 14.06 -25.88
N ASN A 346 -19.31 15.13 -25.40
CA ASN A 346 -18.63 16.23 -24.71
C ASN A 346 -19.14 16.37 -23.28
N ARG A 347 -18.40 15.81 -22.33
CA ARG A 347 -18.65 15.94 -20.87
C ARG A 347 -18.79 17.37 -20.34
N PHE A 348 -18.35 18.38 -21.09
CA PHE A 348 -18.46 19.79 -20.68
C PHE A 348 -19.67 20.51 -21.30
N LYS A 349 -20.53 19.82 -22.05
CA LYS A 349 -21.67 20.45 -22.74
C LYS A 349 -22.62 21.18 -21.79
N ASP A 350 -22.83 20.64 -20.59
CA ASP A 350 -23.76 21.21 -19.59
C ASP A 350 -23.18 22.44 -18.87
N GLU A 351 -21.87 22.69 -19.00
CA GLU A 351 -21.23 23.91 -18.49
C GLU A 351 -21.42 25.10 -19.44
N GLU A 352 -21.84 24.85 -20.68
CA GLU A 352 -22.00 25.86 -21.73
C GLU A 352 -23.41 26.45 -21.71
N GLU A 353 -23.49 27.78 -21.61
CA GLU A 353 -24.78 28.47 -21.57
C GLU A 353 -25.44 28.47 -22.96
N ASP A 354 -26.58 27.77 -23.08
CA ASP A 354 -27.40 27.76 -24.30
C ASP A 354 -28.03 29.15 -24.53
N PRO A 355 -27.80 29.79 -25.70
CA PRO A 355 -28.46 31.05 -26.04
C PRO A 355 -29.99 30.92 -26.17
N GLY A 356 -30.50 29.68 -26.30
CA GLY A 356 -31.89 29.37 -26.54
C GLY A 356 -32.37 29.82 -27.91
N TRP A 357 -33.63 29.53 -28.23
CA TRP A 357 -34.24 29.86 -29.53
C TRP A 357 -34.74 31.31 -29.65
N ASP A 358 -34.21 32.27 -28.87
CA ASP A 358 -34.76 33.64 -28.72
C ASP A 358 -34.35 34.62 -29.85
N SER A 359 -34.51 34.21 -31.11
CA SER A 359 -34.48 35.13 -32.25
C SER A 359 -35.70 34.94 -33.16
N ASP A 360 -36.55 35.98 -33.23
CA ASP A 360 -37.62 36.09 -34.25
C ASP A 360 -37.06 36.33 -35.67
N GLU A 361 -35.73 36.39 -35.82
CA GLU A 361 -34.98 36.68 -37.05
C GLU A 361 -34.05 35.49 -37.40
N GLU A 362 -33.78 35.31 -38.70
CA GLU A 362 -32.81 34.34 -39.20
C GLU A 362 -31.41 34.61 -38.61
N PRO A 363 -30.61 33.58 -38.28
CA PRO A 363 -29.32 33.78 -37.61
C PRO A 363 -28.29 34.45 -38.53
N ASP A 364 -27.45 35.31 -37.97
CA ASP A 364 -26.30 35.91 -38.65
C ASP A 364 -25.02 35.07 -38.44
N GLU A 365 -24.00 35.26 -39.28
CA GLU A 365 -22.64 34.73 -39.03
C GLU A 365 -22.12 35.19 -37.65
N GLY A 366 -21.53 34.27 -36.90
CA GLY A 366 -21.01 34.45 -35.55
C GLY A 366 -22.05 34.30 -34.44
N VAL A 367 -23.33 34.09 -34.76
CA VAL A 367 -24.36 33.71 -33.77
C VAL A 367 -24.16 32.25 -33.36
N ARG A 368 -24.30 31.95 -32.07
CA ARG A 368 -24.23 30.59 -31.54
C ARG A 368 -25.52 29.83 -31.84
N PHE A 369 -25.39 28.57 -32.24
CA PHE A 369 -26.51 27.66 -32.47
C PHE A 369 -27.17 27.26 -31.13
N PRO A 370 -28.52 27.32 -31.01
CA PRO A 370 -29.22 26.89 -29.80
C PRO A 370 -29.02 25.41 -29.50
N ASN A 371 -29.07 25.01 -28.22
CA ASN A 371 -29.06 23.59 -27.89
C ASN A 371 -30.27 22.89 -28.52
N TRP A 372 -29.98 21.77 -29.18
CA TRP A 372 -30.96 20.90 -29.78
C TRP A 372 -30.50 19.45 -29.69
N SER A 373 -31.42 18.58 -29.30
CA SER A 373 -31.24 17.14 -29.29
C SER A 373 -32.33 16.42 -30.06
N SER A 374 -31.98 15.26 -30.60
CA SER A 374 -32.89 14.37 -31.32
C SER A 374 -32.37 12.94 -31.30
N GLU A 375 -33.28 11.97 -31.40
CA GLU A 375 -32.93 10.58 -31.68
C GLU A 375 -32.46 10.43 -33.14
N ASP A 376 -31.39 9.69 -33.40
CA ASP A 376 -30.85 9.51 -34.75
C ASP A 376 -31.46 8.33 -35.54
N GLN A 377 -30.84 7.97 -36.67
CA GLN A 377 -31.25 6.82 -37.49
C GLN A 377 -31.18 5.44 -36.80
N PHE A 378 -30.39 5.30 -35.74
CA PHE A 378 -30.20 4.08 -34.96
C PHE A 378 -31.08 4.07 -33.70
N GLY A 379 -31.50 5.26 -33.25
CA GLY A 379 -32.52 5.44 -32.22
C GLY A 379 -31.97 5.95 -30.90
N ASP A 380 -30.70 6.30 -30.82
CA ASP A 380 -30.12 6.88 -29.62
C ASP A 380 -30.10 8.41 -29.68
N THR A 381 -30.06 9.05 -28.51
CA THR A 381 -30.23 10.50 -28.37
C THR A 381 -28.92 11.20 -28.66
N VAL A 382 -28.94 12.16 -29.59
CA VAL A 382 -27.79 13.02 -29.88
C VAL A 382 -28.10 14.45 -29.48
N ASP A 383 -27.21 15.06 -28.69
CA ASP A 383 -27.20 16.48 -28.38
C ASP A 383 -26.13 17.18 -29.24
N LEU A 384 -26.49 18.24 -29.95
CA LEU A 384 -25.52 18.96 -30.80
C LEU A 384 -24.35 19.57 -30.02
N TYR A 385 -24.52 19.87 -28.73
CA TYR A 385 -23.45 20.41 -27.89
C TYR A 385 -22.39 19.34 -27.56
N ASP A 386 -22.66 18.06 -27.81
CA ASP A 386 -21.65 17.00 -27.75
C ASP A 386 -20.51 17.17 -28.78
N PHE A 387 -20.77 17.93 -29.85
CA PHE A 387 -19.78 18.22 -30.88
C PHE A 387 -18.91 19.44 -30.56
N MET A 388 -19.21 20.18 -29.50
CA MET A 388 -18.43 21.36 -29.12
C MET A 388 -17.02 21.02 -28.63
N ASN A 389 -16.07 21.91 -28.92
CA ASN A 389 -14.67 21.79 -28.52
C ASN A 389 -14.01 20.48 -28.99
N ARG A 390 -14.53 19.87 -30.06
CA ARG A 390 -14.01 18.63 -30.65
C ARG A 390 -13.02 18.87 -31.80
N GLY A 391 -12.67 20.13 -32.09
CA GLY A 391 -11.61 20.49 -33.02
C GLY A 391 -11.96 20.34 -34.50
N ARG A 392 -13.25 20.27 -34.84
CA ARG A 392 -13.73 20.20 -36.23
C ARG A 392 -14.95 21.10 -36.42
N ASP A 393 -15.12 21.58 -37.64
CA ASP A 393 -16.33 22.28 -38.03
C ASP A 393 -17.49 21.27 -38.19
N ILE A 394 -18.71 21.75 -37.96
CA ILE A 394 -19.94 20.96 -37.99
C ILE A 394 -20.77 21.43 -39.17
N VAL A 395 -21.08 20.51 -40.08
CA VAL A 395 -21.94 20.75 -41.24
C VAL A 395 -23.36 20.35 -40.90
N ILE A 396 -24.27 21.32 -40.97
CA ILE A 396 -25.72 21.10 -40.86
C ILE A 396 -26.31 21.07 -42.27
N GLU A 397 -26.72 19.89 -42.71
CA GLU A 397 -27.46 19.71 -43.95
C GLU A 397 -28.96 19.65 -43.69
N LEU A 398 -29.72 20.61 -44.21
CA LEU A 398 -31.18 20.56 -44.20
C LEU A 398 -31.71 19.80 -45.41
N ALA A 399 -32.45 18.72 -45.15
CA ALA A 399 -33.09 17.90 -46.17
C ALA A 399 -34.60 17.74 -45.91
N LEU A 400 -35.38 17.57 -46.97
CA LEU A 400 -36.79 17.20 -46.81
C LEU A 400 -36.89 15.71 -46.47
N ALA A 401 -37.69 15.38 -45.46
CA ALA A 401 -38.03 14.00 -45.11
C ALA A 401 -38.80 13.27 -46.22
N SER A 402 -39.48 14.01 -47.11
CA SER A 402 -40.25 13.40 -48.20
C SER A 402 -39.36 12.90 -49.34
N LYS A 403 -39.57 11.66 -49.81
CA LYS A 403 -38.90 11.04 -50.98
C LYS A 403 -39.12 11.76 -52.34
N PHE A 404 -39.83 12.89 -52.38
CA PHE A 404 -40.22 13.59 -53.61
C PHE A 404 -39.35 14.81 -53.96
N ASN A 405 -38.34 15.17 -53.16
CA ASN A 405 -37.37 16.20 -53.54
C ASN A 405 -36.18 15.58 -54.28
N GLN A 406 -36.13 15.78 -55.60
CA GLN A 406 -35.16 15.11 -56.47
C GLN A 406 -33.70 15.46 -56.16
N GLY A 407 -33.39 16.66 -55.66
CA GLY A 407 -31.99 17.05 -55.48
C GLY A 407 -31.37 16.81 -54.12
N SER A 408 -32.13 16.87 -53.01
CA SER A 408 -31.61 16.39 -51.72
C SER A 408 -31.31 14.90 -51.77
N ASN A 409 -32.14 14.14 -52.50
CA ASN A 409 -31.94 12.70 -52.70
C ASN A 409 -30.81 12.40 -53.68
N GLY A 410 -30.63 13.24 -54.70
CA GLY A 410 -29.50 13.14 -55.63
C GLY A 410 -28.16 13.37 -54.94
N PHE A 411 -28.08 14.37 -54.05
CA PHE A 411 -26.90 14.62 -53.23
C PHE A 411 -26.65 13.48 -52.25
N ALA A 412 -27.67 12.99 -51.57
CA ALA A 412 -27.54 11.82 -50.68
C ALA A 412 -26.99 10.58 -51.39
N ALA A 413 -27.54 10.24 -52.56
CA ALA A 413 -27.06 9.13 -53.37
C ALA A 413 -25.59 9.33 -53.80
N PHE A 414 -25.20 10.57 -54.11
CA PHE A 414 -23.81 10.91 -54.38
C PHE A 414 -22.92 10.72 -53.14
N MET A 415 -23.34 11.18 -51.96
CA MET A 415 -22.57 11.03 -50.71
C MET A 415 -22.39 9.57 -50.27
N VAL A 416 -23.18 8.64 -50.82
CA VAL A 416 -22.99 7.19 -50.63
C VAL A 416 -22.10 6.59 -51.71
N ALA A 417 -22.28 6.98 -52.97
CA ALA A 417 -21.63 6.34 -54.10
C ALA A 417 -20.27 6.94 -54.49
N GLY A 418 -20.01 8.21 -54.13
CA GLY A 418 -18.86 8.98 -54.60
C GLY A 418 -18.83 9.21 -56.12
N ASP A 419 -19.95 8.99 -56.82
CA ASP A 419 -20.03 9.04 -58.29
C ASP A 419 -21.07 10.08 -58.75
N PRO A 420 -20.66 11.12 -59.52
CA PRO A 420 -21.55 12.09 -60.16
C PRO A 420 -22.71 11.47 -60.97
N GLY A 421 -22.50 10.26 -61.50
CA GLY A 421 -23.47 9.50 -62.30
C GLY A 421 -24.57 8.80 -61.50
N ALA A 422 -24.53 8.83 -60.16
CA ALA A 422 -25.55 8.20 -59.29
C ALA A 422 -26.94 8.89 -59.36
N THR A 423 -27.06 9.97 -60.14
CA THR A 423 -28.28 10.77 -60.24
C THR A 423 -29.22 10.19 -61.32
N SER A 424 -30.36 9.65 -60.87
CA SER A 424 -31.58 9.30 -61.63
C SER A 424 -31.80 7.89 -62.21
N GLU A 425 -30.78 7.05 -62.51
CA GLU A 425 -31.07 5.68 -62.98
C GLU A 425 -31.38 4.67 -61.85
N ASN A 426 -30.96 4.94 -60.61
CA ASN A 426 -31.15 4.04 -59.46
C ASN A 426 -32.21 4.49 -58.45
N VAL A 427 -32.79 5.69 -58.58
CA VAL A 427 -33.86 6.16 -57.69
C VAL A 427 -35.19 6.06 -58.46
N SER A 428 -35.95 5.00 -58.17
CA SER A 428 -37.27 4.72 -58.76
C SER A 428 -38.21 5.93 -58.65
N CYS A 429 -38.29 6.75 -59.69
CA CYS A 429 -39.20 7.90 -59.75
C CYS A 429 -40.64 7.43 -59.96
N GLY A 430 -41.45 7.54 -58.91
CA GLY A 430 -42.87 7.19 -58.88
C GLY A 430 -43.84 8.22 -59.48
N ILE A 431 -43.37 9.27 -60.17
CA ILE A 431 -44.20 10.17 -61.00
C ILE A 431 -43.35 10.56 -62.21
N GLU A 432 -43.91 10.38 -63.42
CA GLU A 432 -43.34 10.65 -64.74
C GLU A 432 -42.29 11.77 -64.76
N CYS A 433 -41.00 11.39 -64.80
CA CYS A 433 -39.92 12.33 -65.11
C CYS A 433 -40.18 12.91 -66.50
N TRP A 434 -40.29 14.22 -66.58
CA TRP A 434 -40.40 14.91 -67.86
C TRP A 434 -39.17 14.58 -68.71
N ASP A 435 -39.46 13.98 -69.86
CA ASP A 435 -38.57 13.55 -70.94
C ASP A 435 -37.48 14.60 -71.27
N HIS A 436 -36.27 14.48 -70.71
CA HIS A 436 -35.06 15.08 -71.29
C HIS A 436 -33.78 14.33 -70.85
N GLN A 437 -33.37 13.38 -71.71
CA GLN A 437 -32.01 12.87 -72.00
C GLN A 437 -31.17 12.25 -70.84
N PRO A 438 -30.46 11.12 -71.08
CA PRO A 438 -29.40 10.65 -70.19
C PRO A 438 -28.28 11.71 -70.12
N TRP A 439 -27.85 12.04 -68.92
CA TRP A 439 -26.79 13.02 -68.67
C TRP A 439 -25.42 12.39 -68.92
N ASP A 440 -25.04 12.23 -70.20
CA ASP A 440 -23.72 11.70 -70.56
C ASP A 440 -22.58 12.75 -70.45
N GLU A 441 -22.88 14.04 -70.22
CA GLU A 441 -21.89 15.08 -69.88
C GLU A 441 -22.51 16.17 -68.96
N PRO A 442 -21.82 16.63 -67.90
CA PRO A 442 -22.29 17.75 -67.08
C PRO A 442 -22.40 19.01 -67.95
N PRO A 443 -23.45 19.83 -67.80
CA PRO A 443 -23.70 20.92 -68.73
C PRO A 443 -22.58 21.96 -68.63
N GLU A 444 -21.97 22.33 -69.77
CA GLU A 444 -20.94 23.39 -69.90
C GLU A 444 -21.41 24.81 -69.47
N ASN A 445 -22.54 24.93 -68.79
CA ASN A 445 -23.09 26.20 -68.34
C ASN A 445 -23.54 26.08 -66.87
N SER A 446 -22.56 25.92 -66.00
CA SER A 446 -22.65 26.03 -64.54
C SER A 446 -22.86 27.49 -64.12
N ASP A 447 -24.01 28.07 -64.46
CA ASP A 447 -24.43 29.31 -63.83
C ASP A 447 -25.06 28.97 -62.46
N PRO A 448 -24.44 29.40 -61.35
CA PRO A 448 -24.86 29.10 -59.98
C PRO A 448 -26.25 29.63 -59.59
N ASN A 449 -26.91 30.37 -60.49
CA ASN A 449 -28.26 30.92 -60.30
C ASN A 449 -29.32 30.31 -61.24
N THR A 450 -29.00 29.31 -62.07
CA THR A 450 -29.95 28.83 -63.12
C THR A 450 -30.37 27.36 -63.04
N GLY A 451 -30.17 26.69 -61.89
CA GLY A 451 -30.97 25.52 -61.53
C GLY A 451 -30.47 24.15 -62.03
N GLY A 452 -29.16 23.98 -62.23
CA GLY A 452 -28.54 22.65 -62.18
C GLY A 452 -28.27 22.27 -60.72
N TRP A 453 -28.64 21.06 -60.28
CA TRP A 453 -28.51 20.61 -58.88
C TRP A 453 -27.17 19.94 -58.58
N TRP A 454 -26.36 19.67 -59.60
CA TRP A 454 -25.02 19.11 -59.49
C TRP A 454 -23.97 20.23 -59.59
N HIS A 455 -22.94 20.18 -58.73
CA HIS A 455 -21.82 21.11 -58.69
C HIS A 455 -20.49 20.33 -58.70
N PRO A 456 -19.46 20.76 -59.46
CA PRO A 456 -18.15 20.10 -59.49
C PRO A 456 -17.51 19.92 -58.10
N ASP A 457 -17.69 20.91 -57.23
CA ASP A 457 -17.20 20.92 -55.84
C ASP A 457 -17.74 19.76 -54.97
N TYR A 458 -18.77 19.01 -55.41
CA TYR A 458 -19.26 17.86 -54.66
C TYR A 458 -18.23 16.74 -54.51
N GLU A 459 -17.34 16.53 -55.49
CA GLU A 459 -16.27 15.53 -55.39
C GLU A 459 -15.33 15.84 -54.22
N GLU A 460 -14.92 17.11 -54.09
CA GLU A 460 -14.09 17.55 -52.96
C GLU A 460 -14.84 17.47 -51.64
N VAL A 461 -16.13 17.80 -51.61
CA VAL A 461 -16.97 17.66 -50.41
C VAL A 461 -17.14 16.21 -49.97
N TYR A 462 -17.22 15.27 -50.92
CA TYR A 462 -17.22 13.84 -50.61
C TYR A 462 -15.90 13.44 -49.94
N ASP A 463 -14.76 13.88 -50.47
CA ASP A 463 -13.46 13.58 -49.89
C ASP A 463 -13.31 14.20 -48.49
N ILE A 464 -13.75 15.44 -48.29
CA ILE A 464 -13.78 16.12 -46.97
C ILE A 464 -14.57 15.28 -45.95
N LEU A 465 -15.76 14.77 -46.34
CA LEU A 465 -16.54 13.89 -45.47
C LEU A 465 -15.80 12.58 -45.18
N MET A 466 -15.28 11.92 -46.22
CA MET A 466 -14.64 10.60 -46.08
C MET A 466 -13.31 10.67 -45.32
N ASN A 467 -12.66 11.82 -45.31
CA ASN A 467 -11.42 12.07 -44.57
C ASN A 467 -11.66 12.46 -43.10
N ASP A 468 -12.91 12.50 -42.64
CA ASP A 468 -13.28 12.89 -41.28
C ASP A 468 -12.89 14.36 -40.94
N ASP A 469 -12.75 15.24 -41.93
CA ASP A 469 -12.33 16.63 -41.72
C ASP A 469 -13.41 17.48 -41.03
N VAL A 470 -14.68 17.08 -41.15
CA VAL A 470 -15.85 17.74 -40.55
C VAL A 470 -16.82 16.72 -39.95
N TYR A 471 -17.67 17.17 -39.02
CA TYR A 471 -18.84 16.39 -38.60
C TYR A 471 -20.02 16.71 -39.50
N TRP A 472 -20.69 15.69 -40.06
CA TRP A 472 -21.79 15.89 -41.00
C TRP A 472 -23.12 15.43 -40.42
N ILE A 473 -24.00 16.40 -40.16
CA ILE A 473 -25.30 16.17 -39.54
C ILE A 473 -26.38 16.60 -40.53
N ARG A 474 -27.13 15.61 -41.00
CA ARG A 474 -28.29 15.79 -41.84
C ARG A 474 -29.53 15.89 -40.96
N VAL A 475 -30.21 17.03 -41.05
CA VAL A 475 -31.49 17.23 -40.38
C VAL A 475 -32.64 17.05 -41.36
N LEU A 476 -33.52 16.08 -41.06
CA LEU A 476 -34.74 15.84 -41.81
C LEU A 476 -35.83 16.81 -41.37
N LYS A 477 -36.43 17.47 -42.34
CA LYS A 477 -37.53 18.43 -42.17
C LYS A 477 -38.81 17.94 -42.82
N GLY A 478 -39.93 18.07 -42.09
CA GLY A 478 -41.26 17.67 -42.53
C GLY A 478 -42.32 18.75 -42.33
N SER A 479 -43.59 18.34 -42.31
CA SER A 479 -44.71 19.28 -42.15
C SER A 479 -45.07 19.44 -40.66
N CYS A 480 -44.65 20.56 -40.06
CA CYS A 480 -44.89 20.89 -38.65
C CYS A 480 -46.36 21.07 -38.25
N THR A 481 -47.28 21.14 -39.22
CA THR A 481 -48.73 21.28 -38.94
C THR A 481 -49.50 19.96 -38.94
N GLY A 482 -48.82 18.80 -38.99
CA GLY A 482 -49.53 17.52 -38.87
C GLY A 482 -48.74 16.24 -39.14
N ASN A 483 -47.48 16.32 -39.60
CA ASN A 483 -46.60 15.16 -39.75
C ASN A 483 -45.13 15.62 -39.73
N PRO A 484 -44.58 15.98 -38.56
CA PRO A 484 -43.14 16.16 -38.42
C PRO A 484 -42.43 14.84 -38.72
N PRO A 485 -41.17 14.89 -39.16
CA PRO A 485 -40.38 13.69 -39.37
C PRO A 485 -40.15 12.95 -38.06
N SER A 486 -40.16 11.63 -38.09
CA SER A 486 -39.91 10.77 -36.93
C SER A 486 -38.54 10.11 -36.98
N GLN A 487 -38.15 9.47 -35.88
CA GLN A 487 -37.01 8.53 -35.83
C GLN A 487 -37.12 7.46 -36.93
N GLU A 488 -38.31 6.90 -37.16
CA GLU A 488 -38.54 5.93 -38.24
C GLU A 488 -38.26 6.52 -39.63
N ASP A 489 -38.55 7.81 -39.84
CA ASP A 489 -38.19 8.49 -41.09
C ASP A 489 -36.67 8.64 -41.24
N ALA A 490 -35.93 8.90 -40.16
CA ALA A 490 -34.47 8.96 -40.15
C ALA A 490 -33.83 7.60 -40.42
N ALA A 491 -34.31 6.55 -39.75
CA ALA A 491 -33.89 5.17 -39.98
C ALA A 491 -34.16 4.73 -41.43
N ALA A 492 -35.37 4.98 -41.95
CA ALA A 492 -35.73 4.65 -43.33
C ALA A 492 -34.94 5.46 -44.38
N TRP A 493 -34.54 6.68 -44.03
CA TRP A 493 -33.68 7.51 -44.85
C TRP A 493 -32.27 6.93 -44.92
N HIS A 494 -31.68 6.56 -43.78
CA HIS A 494 -30.36 5.95 -43.71
C HIS A 494 -30.31 4.56 -44.36
N GLU A 495 -31.36 3.74 -44.21
CA GLU A 495 -31.45 2.43 -44.89
C GLU A 495 -31.38 2.56 -46.42
N GLU A 496 -31.99 3.61 -46.98
CA GLU A 496 -31.95 3.89 -48.42
C GLU A 496 -30.59 4.45 -48.87
N TRP A 497 -29.95 5.26 -48.03
CA TRP A 497 -28.68 5.93 -48.32
C TRP A 497 -27.66 5.73 -47.18
N PRO A 498 -27.11 4.51 -47.03
CA PRO A 498 -26.28 4.17 -45.89
C PRO A 498 -24.91 4.84 -46.00
N ASN A 499 -24.59 5.66 -44.99
CA ASN A 499 -23.29 6.27 -44.79
C ASN A 499 -23.11 6.51 -43.28
N ASP A 500 -22.12 5.85 -42.67
CA ASP A 500 -21.82 5.92 -41.23
C ASP A 500 -21.19 7.25 -40.81
N LYS A 501 -20.64 8.02 -41.76
CA LYS A 501 -20.10 9.36 -41.55
C LYS A 501 -21.16 10.45 -41.57
N ILE A 502 -22.43 10.10 -41.77
CA ILE A 502 -23.54 11.06 -41.80
C ILE A 502 -24.52 10.70 -40.68
N LEU A 503 -24.63 11.60 -39.70
CA LEU A 503 -25.67 11.52 -38.70
C LEU A 503 -26.99 12.04 -39.28
N VAL A 504 -28.09 11.33 -39.09
CA VAL A 504 -29.40 11.68 -39.64
C VAL A 504 -30.38 11.92 -38.50
N LEU A 505 -30.70 13.19 -38.26
CA LEU A 505 -31.57 13.62 -37.17
C LEU A 505 -32.91 14.15 -37.70
N PRO A 506 -34.06 13.62 -37.26
CA PRO A 506 -35.37 14.17 -37.58
C PRO A 506 -35.73 15.36 -36.68
N ASP A 507 -36.19 16.46 -37.26
CA ASP A 507 -36.76 17.57 -36.48
C ASP A 507 -38.20 17.27 -36.02
N THR A 508 -38.30 16.36 -35.04
CA THR A 508 -39.55 15.80 -34.48
C THR A 508 -40.42 16.86 -33.83
N GLU A 509 -39.81 17.77 -33.07
CA GLU A 509 -40.50 18.84 -32.33
C GLU A 509 -40.61 20.15 -33.13
N CYS A 510 -40.14 20.17 -34.38
CA CYS A 510 -40.20 21.34 -35.25
C CYS A 510 -39.53 22.59 -34.64
N GLN A 511 -38.40 22.38 -33.98
CA GLN A 511 -37.60 23.45 -33.36
C GLN A 511 -36.52 23.93 -34.32
N PHE A 512 -35.91 23.00 -35.06
CA PHE A 512 -34.78 23.25 -35.94
C PHE A 512 -35.20 23.94 -37.26
N SER A 513 -36.25 23.39 -37.86
CA SER A 513 -36.78 23.73 -39.17
C SER A 513 -37.27 25.17 -39.30
N PRO A 514 -37.98 25.75 -38.31
CA PRO A 514 -38.40 27.15 -38.38
C PRO A 514 -37.24 28.13 -38.21
N TYR A 515 -36.20 27.76 -37.46
CA TYR A 515 -35.05 28.61 -37.17
C TYR A 515 -34.16 28.82 -38.40
N LEU A 516 -33.95 27.76 -39.19
CA LEU A 516 -33.12 27.81 -40.40
C LEU A 516 -33.92 27.99 -41.70
N GLY A 517 -35.22 28.24 -41.65
CA GLY A 517 -36.02 28.59 -42.84
C GLY A 517 -36.41 27.44 -43.80
N ASN A 518 -36.71 27.77 -45.05
CA ASN A 518 -37.52 26.92 -45.96
C ASN A 518 -36.86 26.47 -47.28
N ALA A 519 -35.59 26.80 -47.55
CA ALA A 519 -34.90 26.39 -48.78
C ALA A 519 -34.15 25.05 -48.60
N PHE A 520 -34.02 24.25 -49.67
CA PHE A 520 -33.38 22.92 -49.63
C PHE A 520 -32.75 22.50 -50.98
N PRO A 521 -31.66 21.72 -50.98
CA PRO A 521 -30.79 21.46 -49.81
C PRO A 521 -30.11 22.75 -49.34
N ARG A 522 -29.81 22.82 -48.04
CA ARG A 522 -29.05 23.92 -47.43
C ARG A 522 -27.92 23.32 -46.60
N PHE A 523 -26.78 23.98 -46.62
CA PHE A 523 -25.58 23.59 -45.87
C PHE A 523 -25.16 24.79 -45.02
N GLU A 524 -25.33 24.67 -43.72
CA GLU A 524 -24.77 25.61 -42.75
C GLU A 524 -23.49 25.01 -42.21
N VAL A 525 -22.52 25.87 -41.89
CA VAL A 525 -21.28 25.43 -41.26
C VAL A 525 -21.13 26.17 -39.94
N LEU A 526 -20.96 25.39 -38.88
CA LEU A 526 -20.67 25.87 -37.54
C LEU A 526 -19.19 25.59 -37.22
N ASP A 527 -18.57 26.46 -36.44
CA ASP A 527 -17.24 26.18 -35.86
C ASP A 527 -17.35 25.19 -34.70
N GLU A 528 -16.20 24.81 -34.13
CA GLU A 528 -16.13 23.94 -32.94
C GLU A 528 -16.85 24.50 -31.71
N ASN A 529 -17.27 25.75 -31.71
CA ASN A 529 -18.00 26.40 -30.61
C ASN A 529 -19.49 26.60 -30.94
N LEU A 530 -19.99 25.89 -31.96
CA LEU A 530 -21.35 25.99 -32.50
C LEU A 530 -21.72 27.39 -33.03
N ASN A 531 -20.76 28.25 -33.36
CA ASN A 531 -21.08 29.53 -33.99
C ASN A 531 -21.21 29.37 -35.50
N PHE A 532 -22.20 30.00 -36.12
CA PHE A 532 -22.32 30.04 -37.58
C PHE A 532 -21.08 30.67 -38.20
N VAL A 533 -20.29 29.88 -38.92
CA VAL A 533 -19.26 30.39 -39.82
C VAL A 533 -19.88 30.78 -41.15
N VAL A 534 -20.91 30.02 -41.55
CA VAL A 534 -21.68 30.29 -42.76
C VAL A 534 -23.16 30.09 -42.50
N TYR A 535 -23.95 31.14 -42.76
CA TYR A 535 -25.41 31.07 -42.81
C TYR A 535 -25.96 31.39 -44.22
N SER A 536 -26.69 30.44 -44.81
CA SER A 536 -27.20 30.49 -46.19
C SER A 536 -28.62 31.09 -46.32
N GLY A 537 -28.81 32.37 -45.99
CA GLY A 537 -30.14 33.01 -45.92
C GLY A 537 -30.87 33.36 -47.24
N ASP A 538 -30.29 33.17 -48.45
CA ASP A 538 -30.90 33.63 -49.72
C ASP A 538 -31.37 32.46 -50.62
N PRO A 539 -32.67 32.37 -50.99
CA PRO A 539 -33.19 31.31 -51.85
C PRO A 539 -32.69 31.45 -53.29
N GLY A 540 -31.63 30.72 -53.65
CA GLY A 540 -31.21 30.62 -55.06
C GLY A 540 -29.84 30.02 -55.39
N SER A 541 -28.99 29.71 -54.41
CA SER A 541 -27.70 29.04 -54.68
C SER A 541 -27.36 28.07 -53.56
N PRO A 542 -27.02 26.79 -53.83
CA PRO A 542 -26.73 25.78 -52.81
C PRO A 542 -25.43 26.02 -52.00
N ASN A 543 -24.83 27.21 -52.12
CA ASN A 543 -23.38 27.30 -52.29
C ASN A 543 -22.53 27.89 -51.16
N PRO A 544 -22.99 28.74 -50.22
CA PRO A 544 -22.05 29.34 -49.26
C PRO A 544 -21.34 28.30 -48.39
N GLY A 545 -22.07 27.34 -47.82
CA GLY A 545 -21.49 26.30 -46.96
C GLY A 545 -20.56 25.36 -47.72
N LEU A 546 -21.00 24.83 -48.87
CA LEU A 546 -20.16 23.98 -49.71
C LEU A 546 -18.91 24.71 -50.21
N ARG A 547 -19.06 25.99 -50.59
CA ARG A 547 -17.94 26.80 -51.04
C ARG A 547 -16.95 27.03 -49.90
N TYR A 548 -17.43 27.27 -48.70
CA TYR A 548 -16.57 27.35 -47.51
C TYR A 548 -15.83 26.04 -47.28
N LEU A 549 -16.51 24.89 -47.37
CA LEU A 549 -15.88 23.59 -47.20
C LEU A 549 -14.73 23.38 -48.20
N VAL A 550 -14.99 23.64 -49.48
CA VAL A 550 -13.96 23.55 -50.52
C VAL A 550 -12.84 24.59 -50.34
N ASP A 551 -13.16 25.85 -50.07
CA ASP A 551 -12.13 26.88 -49.89
C ASP A 551 -11.27 26.67 -48.63
N THR A 552 -11.79 25.94 -47.64
CA THR A 552 -11.14 25.72 -46.33
C THR A 552 -10.41 24.37 -46.25
N TYR A 553 -11.03 23.32 -46.78
CA TYR A 553 -10.57 21.93 -46.65
C TYR A 553 -10.23 21.26 -47.99
N GLY A 554 -10.60 21.88 -49.12
CA GLY A 554 -10.22 21.38 -50.45
C GLY A 554 -8.72 21.48 -50.69
N ASP A 555 -8.17 20.50 -51.42
CA ASP A 555 -6.74 20.32 -51.71
C ASP A 555 -6.19 21.20 -52.86
#